data_AF-X1CVN4-F1
#
_entry.id   AF-X1CVN4-F1
#
_cell.length_a   1.000
_cell.length_b   1.000
_cell.length_c   1.000
_cell.angle_alpha   90.00
_cell.angle_beta   90.00
_cell.angle_gamma   90.00
#
_symmetry.space_group_name_H-M   'P 1'
#
loop_
_entity.id
_entity.type
_entity.pdbx_description
1 polymer ?
#
loop_
_entity_poly.entity_id
_entity_poly.type
_entity_poly.pdbx_seq_one_letter_code
_entity_poly.pdbx_strand_id
1 'polypeptide(L)'
;MRFKNLSSFSKRIIVSIIVLIFIYFLGSIGYMVIENMAFLDALFMTTITITTVGYGLVKELSTTGTIFTIILIITGTGTAAFIIINLADFLLSEFLLGRIEKRRARKMISKLKNHYIICGLGRVGLEIAHELVNNKIDFIVVDNAEEPIEIAKRNNWLYVQGDARTIKKLLQKYDILKRNVVSYHDFSKKGRTNYITGKLEAGENIALVSESGTPAIQDPGFELINECIERNITVTVVPGPNAAISALVLSGLPANNFL
;
A
#
# COMPACT_ATOMS: atom_id res chain seq x y z
N MET A 1 -6.60 6.90 -7.81
CA MET A 1 -6.52 8.30 -7.32
C MET A 1 -7.59 8.59 -6.24
N ARG A 2 -7.58 7.91 -5.08
CA ARG A 2 -8.60 8.07 -4.01
C ARG A 2 -8.05 8.03 -2.56
N PHE A 3 -6.74 8.23 -2.36
CA PHE A 3 -6.09 8.02 -1.05
C PHE A 3 -5.87 9.27 -0.18
N LYS A 4 -6.53 10.41 -0.43
CA LYS A 4 -6.24 11.66 0.29
C LYS A 4 -7.19 12.07 1.43
N ASN A 5 -8.23 11.29 1.74
CA ASN A 5 -9.36 11.86 2.49
C ASN A 5 -9.80 11.09 3.76
N LEU A 6 -8.90 10.36 4.44
CA LEU A 6 -9.23 9.82 5.78
C LEU A 6 -9.55 10.93 6.78
N SER A 7 -8.79 12.04 6.77
CA SER A 7 -9.05 13.18 7.64
C SER A 7 -10.37 13.87 7.32
N SER A 8 -10.75 13.97 6.04
CA SER A 8 -12.05 14.53 5.65
C SER A 8 -13.20 13.58 5.96
N PHE A 9 -12.99 12.26 5.85
CA PHE A 9 -14.00 11.24 6.15
C PHE A 9 -14.31 11.21 7.65
N SER A 10 -13.28 11.14 8.50
CA SER A 10 -13.45 11.21 9.95
C SER A 10 -14.11 12.53 10.37
N LYS A 11 -13.72 13.66 9.76
CA LYS A 11 -14.38 14.97 10.00
C LYS A 11 -15.86 14.96 9.61
N ARG A 12 -16.22 14.37 8.46
CA ARG A 12 -17.62 14.27 8.01
C ARG A 12 -18.46 13.44 8.99
N ILE A 13 -17.98 12.27 9.42
CA ILE A 13 -18.68 11.44 10.40
C ILE A 13 -18.85 12.17 11.74
N ILE A 14 -17.77 12.79 12.25
CA ILE A 14 -17.83 13.53 13.52
C ILE A 14 -18.85 14.67 13.45
N VAL A 15 -18.85 15.43 12.35
CA VAL A 15 -19.83 16.51 12.13
C VAL A 15 -21.25 15.94 12.06
N SER A 16 -21.49 14.85 11.33
CA SER A 16 -22.82 14.22 11.26
C SER A 16 -23.31 13.72 12.61
N ILE A 17 -22.44 13.15 13.44
CA ILE A 17 -22.79 12.71 14.80
C ILE A 17 -23.17 13.92 15.67
N ILE A 18 -22.38 15.02 15.60
CA ILE A 18 -22.68 16.25 16.34
C ILE A 18 -24.04 16.82 15.91
N VAL A 19 -24.33 16.85 14.60
CA VAL A 19 -25.61 17.29 14.05
C VAL A 19 -26.75 16.41 14.53
N LEU A 20 -26.59 15.08 14.55
CA LEU A 20 -27.62 14.17 15.04
C LEU A 20 -27.90 14.37 16.53
N ILE A 21 -26.86 14.56 17.35
CA ILE A 21 -27.00 14.88 18.78
C ILE A 21 -27.76 16.21 18.95
N PHE A 22 -27.43 17.22 18.16
CA PHE A 22 -28.14 18.50 18.19
C PHE A 22 -29.62 18.35 17.82
N ILE A 23 -29.94 17.62 16.74
CA ILE A 23 -31.32 17.33 16.34
C ILE A 23 -32.06 16.55 17.43
N TYR A 24 -31.40 15.61 18.11
CA TYR A 24 -31.98 14.83 19.19
C TYR A 24 -32.38 15.71 20.40
N PHE A 25 -31.50 16.61 20.83
CA PHE A 25 -31.82 17.54 21.92
C PHE A 25 -32.86 18.58 21.50
N LEU A 26 -32.78 19.08 20.26
CA LEU A 26 -33.78 20.01 19.70
C LEU A 26 -35.16 19.34 19.60
N GLY A 27 -35.20 18.07 19.20
CA GLY A 27 -36.39 17.22 19.21
C GLY A 27 -37.02 17.13 20.60
N SER A 28 -36.20 16.77 21.59
CA SER A 28 -36.64 16.59 22.98
C SER A 28 -37.15 17.89 23.59
N ILE A 29 -36.42 19.00 23.41
CA ILE A 29 -36.86 20.32 23.89
C ILE A 29 -38.12 20.78 23.15
N GLY A 30 -38.22 20.52 21.85
CA GLY A 30 -39.40 20.86 21.05
C GLY A 30 -40.67 20.18 21.57
N TYR A 31 -40.61 18.90 21.92
CA TYR A 31 -41.75 18.21 22.55
C TYR A 31 -42.08 18.73 23.95
N MET A 32 -41.08 19.15 24.73
CA MET A 32 -41.33 19.77 26.04
C MET A 32 -42.06 21.12 25.90
N VAL A 33 -41.72 21.93 24.89
CA VAL A 33 -42.29 23.27 24.71
C VAL A 33 -43.62 23.25 23.98
N ILE A 34 -43.75 22.46 22.91
CA ILE A 34 -44.94 22.44 22.05
C ILE A 34 -46.06 21.61 22.70
N GLU A 35 -45.70 20.46 23.27
CA GLU A 35 -46.67 19.48 23.77
C GLU A 35 -46.70 19.40 25.30
N ASN A 36 -45.91 20.22 26.02
CA ASN A 36 -45.80 20.20 27.48
C ASN A 36 -45.53 18.79 28.03
N MET A 37 -44.68 18.01 27.34
CA MET A 37 -44.28 16.67 27.79
C MET A 37 -43.26 16.76 28.93
N ALA A 38 -43.29 15.77 29.83
CA ALA A 38 -42.21 15.58 30.78
C ALA A 38 -40.90 15.25 30.03
N PHE A 39 -39.75 15.60 30.63
CA PHE A 39 -38.44 15.42 29.99
C PHE A 39 -38.19 13.99 29.50
N LEU A 40 -38.51 12.99 30.33
CA LEU A 40 -38.33 11.57 29.96
C LEU A 40 -39.24 11.15 28.81
N ASP A 41 -40.49 11.61 28.80
CA ASP A 41 -41.46 11.29 27.75
C ASP A 41 -41.05 11.93 26.42
N ALA A 42 -40.57 13.18 26.46
CA ALA A 42 -40.06 13.89 25.29
C ALA A 42 -38.79 13.24 24.71
N LEU A 43 -37.89 12.80 25.59
CA LEU A 43 -36.67 12.09 25.21
C LEU A 43 -36.96 10.71 24.63
N PHE A 44 -37.91 9.99 25.24
CA PHE A 44 -38.40 8.71 24.74
C PHE A 44 -39.09 8.87 23.37
N MET A 45 -39.98 9.85 23.23
CA MET A 45 -40.67 10.19 21.98
C MET A 45 -39.66 10.53 20.86
N THR A 46 -38.63 11.32 21.17
CA THR A 46 -37.57 11.65 20.21
C THR A 46 -36.77 10.41 19.81
N THR A 47 -36.47 9.53 20.77
CA THR A 47 -35.73 8.29 20.53
C THR A 47 -36.48 7.38 19.57
N ILE A 48 -37.75 7.06 19.85
CA ILE A 48 -38.54 6.16 18.99
C ILE A 48 -38.78 6.74 17.59
N THR A 49 -38.78 8.07 17.47
CA THR A 49 -38.94 8.80 16.21
C THR A 49 -37.68 8.71 15.35
N ILE A 50 -36.51 9.07 15.90
CA ILE A 50 -35.24 9.12 15.15
C ILE A 50 -34.67 7.72 14.87
N THR A 51 -34.89 6.77 15.78
CA THR A 51 -34.42 5.39 15.62
C THR A 51 -35.30 4.53 14.71
N THR A 52 -36.43 5.07 14.22
CA THR A 52 -37.41 4.36 13.37
C THR A 52 -38.05 3.13 14.03
N VAL A 53 -37.99 3.01 15.36
CA VAL A 53 -38.61 1.89 16.08
C VAL A 53 -40.13 1.99 16.11
N GLY A 54 -40.67 3.20 16.34
CA GLY A 54 -42.10 3.48 16.15
C GLY A 54 -43.08 2.73 17.06
N TYR A 55 -42.86 2.72 18.38
CA TYR A 55 -43.77 2.09 19.37
C TYR A 55 -45.17 2.76 19.50
N GLY A 56 -45.43 3.83 18.75
CA GLY A 56 -46.64 4.65 18.86
C GLY A 56 -46.39 6.02 19.51
N LEU A 57 -47.43 6.85 19.60
CA LEU A 57 -47.34 8.17 20.22
C LEU A 57 -47.41 8.05 21.75
N VAL A 58 -46.46 8.66 22.46
CA VAL A 58 -46.48 8.73 23.94
C VAL A 58 -47.63 9.61 24.45
N LYS A 59 -48.00 10.62 23.65
CA LYS A 59 -49.09 11.55 23.89
C LYS A 59 -49.74 11.93 22.56
N GLU A 60 -51.06 12.14 22.54
CA GLU A 60 -51.75 12.67 21.37
C GLU A 60 -51.17 14.05 21.00
N LEU A 61 -50.78 14.21 19.75
CA LEU A 61 -50.09 15.40 19.27
C LEU A 61 -51.10 16.43 18.76
N SER A 62 -50.83 17.71 19.03
CA SER A 62 -51.51 18.81 18.36
C SER A 62 -51.14 18.86 16.86
N THR A 63 -51.87 19.65 16.07
CA THR A 63 -51.53 19.92 14.66
C THR A 63 -50.09 20.45 14.52
N THR A 64 -49.68 21.33 15.45
CA THR A 64 -48.32 21.89 15.48
C THR A 64 -47.28 20.83 15.85
N GLY A 65 -47.54 19.99 16.85
CA GLY A 65 -46.67 18.87 17.23
C GLY A 65 -46.52 17.84 16.13
N THR A 66 -47.58 17.60 15.36
CA THR A 66 -47.55 16.70 14.20
C THR A 66 -46.62 17.22 13.09
N ILE A 67 -46.75 18.51 12.73
CA ILE A 67 -45.86 19.16 11.74
C ILE A 67 -44.41 19.12 12.22
N PHE A 68 -44.17 19.42 13.50
CA PHE A 68 -42.85 19.33 14.12
C PHE A 68 -42.27 17.91 14.03
N THR A 69 -43.08 16.90 14.36
CA THR A 69 -42.69 15.48 14.30
C THR A 69 -42.31 15.06 12.88
N ILE A 70 -43.05 15.50 11.86
CA ILE A 70 -42.72 15.21 10.45
C ILE A 70 -41.33 15.77 10.09
N ILE A 71 -41.05 17.02 10.47
CA ILE A 71 -39.74 17.65 10.20
C ILE A 71 -38.63 16.90 10.95
N LEU A 72 -38.87 16.51 12.21
CA LEU A 72 -37.94 15.75 13.03
C LEU A 72 -37.65 14.36 12.44
N ILE A 73 -38.67 13.68 11.90
CA ILE A 73 -38.50 12.38 11.22
C ILE A 73 -37.60 12.54 10.00
N ILE A 74 -37.90 13.49 9.11
CA ILE A 74 -37.15 13.68 7.85
C ILE A 74 -35.68 14.02 8.15
N THR A 75 -35.44 14.97 9.05
CA THR A 75 -34.09 15.45 9.36
C THR A 75 -33.31 14.47 10.25
N GLY A 76 -33.92 13.95 11.31
CA GLY A 76 -33.30 13.02 12.26
C GLY A 76 -33.00 11.66 11.64
N THR A 77 -34.02 11.02 11.05
CA THR A 77 -33.86 9.70 10.40
C THR A 77 -32.91 9.79 9.21
N GLY A 78 -33.02 10.83 8.39
CA GLY A 78 -32.12 11.04 7.25
C GLY A 78 -30.65 11.14 7.68
N THR A 79 -30.38 11.88 8.76
CA THR A 79 -29.03 12.00 9.33
C THR A 79 -28.53 10.68 9.92
N ALA A 80 -29.38 9.95 10.65
CA ALA A 80 -29.05 8.65 11.20
C ALA A 80 -28.73 7.61 10.10
N ALA A 81 -29.56 7.55 9.05
CA ALA A 81 -29.34 6.68 7.90
C ALA A 81 -28.03 7.02 7.16
N PHE A 82 -27.74 8.31 6.97
CA PHE A 82 -26.47 8.76 6.38
C PHE A 82 -25.26 8.27 7.18
N ILE A 83 -25.31 8.34 8.52
CA ILE A 83 -24.23 7.85 9.39
C ILE A 83 -24.03 6.33 9.21
N ILE A 84 -25.12 5.55 9.19
CA ILE A 84 -25.07 4.09 9.03
C ILE A 84 -24.43 3.71 7.68
N ILE A 85 -24.84 4.36 6.59
CA ILE A 85 -24.28 4.11 5.25
C ILE A 85 -22.78 4.40 5.22
N ASN A 86 -22.36 5.57 5.71
CA ASN A 86 -20.94 5.92 5.73
C ASN A 86 -20.13 4.97 6.65
N LEU A 87 -20.71 4.50 7.76
CA LEU A 87 -20.07 3.52 8.63
C LEU A 87 -19.92 2.16 7.94
N ALA A 88 -20.94 1.71 7.20
CA ALA A 88 -20.88 0.48 6.41
C ALA A 88 -19.79 0.56 5.33
N ASP A 89 -19.73 1.66 4.58
CA ASP A 89 -18.68 1.92 3.58
C ASP A 89 -17.28 1.91 4.20
N PHE A 90 -17.13 2.43 5.43
CA PHE A 90 -15.86 2.38 6.14
C PHE A 90 -15.45 0.95 6.53
N LEU A 91 -16.39 0.15 7.03
CA LEU A 91 -16.14 -1.24 7.42
C LEU A 91 -15.79 -2.11 6.21
N LEU A 92 -16.47 -1.89 5.09
CA LEU A 92 -16.23 -2.59 3.82
C LEU A 92 -15.03 -2.04 3.06
N SER A 93 -14.45 -0.91 3.50
CA SER A 93 -13.36 -0.28 2.76
C SER A 93 -12.16 -1.23 2.63
N GLU A 94 -11.69 -1.36 1.39
CA GLU A 94 -10.45 -2.08 1.03
C GLU A 94 -9.23 -1.61 1.83
N PHE A 95 -9.29 -0.44 2.49
CA PHE A 95 -8.25 0.07 3.35
C PHE A 95 -8.01 -0.79 4.61
N LEU A 96 -9.07 -1.33 5.24
CA LEU A 96 -8.93 -2.22 6.39
C LEU A 96 -8.39 -3.59 5.95
N LEU A 97 -8.94 -4.14 4.87
CA LEU A 97 -8.50 -5.40 4.28
C LEU A 97 -7.03 -5.31 3.80
N GLY A 98 -6.69 -4.25 3.06
CA GLY A 98 -5.34 -4.00 2.56
C GLY A 98 -4.31 -3.71 3.66
N ARG A 99 -4.71 -3.16 4.81
CA ARG A 99 -3.82 -3.03 5.99
C ARG A 99 -3.50 -4.38 6.60
N ILE A 100 -4.48 -5.28 6.69
CA ILE A 100 -4.30 -6.62 7.26
C ILE A 100 -3.43 -7.47 6.32
N GLU A 101 -3.69 -7.44 5.01
CA GLU A 101 -2.87 -8.12 4.00
C GLU A 101 -1.43 -7.64 4.02
N LYS A 102 -1.19 -6.31 4.01
CA LYS A 102 0.16 -5.75 4.07
C LYS A 102 0.91 -6.15 5.35
N ARG A 103 0.20 -6.28 6.48
CA ARG A 103 0.79 -6.69 7.76
C ARG A 103 1.10 -8.19 7.81
N ARG A 104 0.26 -9.03 7.18
CA ARG A 104 0.53 -10.47 6.99
C ARG A 104 1.71 -10.70 6.07
N ALA A 105 1.72 -10.07 4.89
CA ALA A 105 2.82 -10.16 3.94
C ALA A 105 4.16 -9.80 4.59
N ARG A 106 4.25 -8.66 5.31
CA ARG A 106 5.47 -8.28 6.06
C ARG A 106 5.95 -9.34 7.06
N LYS A 107 5.04 -9.98 7.79
CA LYS A 107 5.37 -11.06 8.74
C LYS A 107 5.86 -12.33 8.05
N MET A 108 5.35 -12.64 6.86
CA MET A 108 5.78 -13.79 6.07
C MET A 108 7.17 -13.53 5.46
N ILE A 109 7.38 -12.33 4.91
CA ILE A 109 8.66 -11.91 4.32
C ILE A 109 9.78 -11.93 5.37
N SER A 110 9.53 -11.45 6.59
CA SER A 110 10.54 -11.46 7.66
C SER A 110 10.97 -12.87 8.10
N LYS A 111 10.19 -13.90 7.76
CA LYS A 111 10.52 -15.30 8.07
C LYS A 111 11.29 -15.99 6.95
N LEU A 112 11.26 -15.46 5.74
CA LEU A 112 11.98 -16.04 4.61
C LEU A 112 13.49 -15.79 4.77
N LYS A 113 14.27 -16.84 4.58
CA LYS A 113 15.73 -16.80 4.46
C LYS A 113 16.09 -17.42 3.11
N ASN A 114 17.01 -16.80 2.37
CA ASN A 114 17.42 -17.22 1.02
C ASN A 114 16.27 -17.27 0.01
N HIS A 115 15.51 -16.18 -0.12
CA HIS A 115 14.41 -16.07 -1.07
C HIS A 115 14.76 -15.13 -2.22
N TYR A 116 14.09 -15.30 -3.35
CA TYR A 116 14.23 -14.46 -4.53
C TYR A 116 13.23 -13.30 -4.49
N ILE A 117 13.59 -12.18 -5.11
CA ILE A 117 12.72 -11.01 -5.23
C ILE A 117 12.52 -10.73 -6.71
N ILE A 118 11.28 -10.86 -7.18
CA ILE A 118 10.88 -10.52 -8.53
C ILE A 118 10.41 -9.07 -8.52
N CYS A 119 11.24 -8.18 -9.06
CA CYS A 119 10.90 -6.75 -9.21
C CYS A 119 10.17 -6.55 -10.54
N GLY A 120 8.84 -6.52 -10.49
CA GLY A 120 7.95 -6.38 -11.64
C GLY A 120 7.46 -7.73 -12.17
N LEU A 121 6.13 -7.93 -12.20
CA LEU A 121 5.50 -9.14 -12.74
C LEU A 121 4.96 -8.88 -14.16
N GLY A 122 5.86 -8.45 -15.05
CA GLY A 122 5.58 -8.41 -16.49
C GLY A 122 5.73 -9.79 -17.13
N ARG A 123 5.83 -9.85 -18.47
CA ARG A 123 6.01 -11.10 -19.23
C ARG A 123 7.16 -11.97 -18.71
N VAL A 124 8.34 -11.38 -18.55
CA VAL A 124 9.55 -12.09 -18.09
C VAL A 124 9.44 -12.45 -16.60
N GLY A 125 8.97 -11.52 -15.76
CA GLY A 125 8.81 -11.76 -14.32
C GLY A 125 7.81 -12.87 -14.02
N LEU A 126 6.74 -12.99 -14.82
CA LEU A 126 5.76 -14.07 -14.71
C LEU A 126 6.37 -15.44 -15.06
N GLU A 127 7.16 -15.51 -16.13
CA GLU A 127 7.84 -16.75 -16.51
C GLU A 127 8.83 -17.20 -15.45
N ILE A 128 9.64 -16.26 -14.93
CA ILE A 128 10.55 -16.52 -13.81
C ILE A 128 9.76 -17.00 -12.58
N ALA A 129 8.61 -16.38 -12.26
CA ALA A 129 7.78 -16.82 -11.15
C ALA A 129 7.32 -18.28 -11.32
N HIS A 130 6.87 -18.66 -12.51
CA HIS A 130 6.49 -20.05 -12.81
C HIS A 130 7.68 -21.01 -12.67
N GLU A 131 8.85 -20.62 -13.14
CA GLU A 131 10.06 -21.44 -13.02
C GLU A 131 10.49 -21.61 -11.55
N LEU A 132 10.42 -20.55 -10.74
CA LEU A 132 10.70 -20.63 -9.31
C LEU A 132 9.69 -21.52 -8.56
N VAL A 133 8.40 -21.44 -8.91
CA VAL A 133 7.36 -22.36 -8.37
C VAL A 133 7.70 -23.80 -8.72
N ASN A 134 8.04 -24.09 -9.98
CA ASN A 134 8.36 -25.45 -10.43
C ASN A 134 9.58 -26.02 -9.71
N ASN A 135 10.57 -25.17 -9.40
CA ASN A 135 11.77 -25.53 -8.66
C ASN A 135 11.60 -25.48 -7.13
N LYS A 136 10.40 -25.17 -6.61
CA LYS A 136 10.09 -25.03 -5.18
C LYS A 136 11.00 -24.01 -4.46
N ILE A 137 11.31 -22.92 -5.14
CA ILE A 137 12.14 -21.85 -4.61
C ILE A 137 11.22 -20.76 -4.05
N ASP A 138 11.47 -20.32 -2.82
CA ASP A 138 10.72 -19.23 -2.20
C ASP A 138 11.05 -17.90 -2.88
N PHE A 139 10.00 -17.15 -3.23
CA PHE A 139 10.16 -15.81 -3.80
C PHE A 139 9.07 -14.84 -3.36
N ILE A 140 9.32 -13.56 -3.62
CA ILE A 140 8.38 -12.47 -3.42
C ILE A 140 8.31 -11.60 -4.67
N VAL A 141 7.09 -11.24 -5.07
CA VAL A 141 6.83 -10.28 -6.15
C VAL A 141 6.73 -8.87 -5.59
N VAL A 142 7.39 -7.91 -6.22
CA VAL A 142 7.24 -6.49 -5.92
C VAL A 142 6.90 -5.73 -7.18
N ASP A 143 5.70 -5.14 -7.20
CA ASP A 143 5.22 -4.35 -8.33
C ASP A 143 4.42 -3.15 -7.84
N ASN A 144 4.40 -2.07 -8.62
CA ASN A 144 3.62 -0.88 -8.29
C ASN A 144 2.21 -0.90 -8.89
N ALA A 145 1.99 -1.69 -9.96
CA ALA A 145 0.73 -1.78 -10.67
C ALA A 145 -0.22 -2.78 -10.02
N GLU A 146 -1.53 -2.51 -10.10
CA GLU A 146 -2.57 -3.35 -9.49
C GLU A 146 -2.68 -4.73 -10.16
N GLU A 147 -2.58 -4.76 -11.49
CA GLU A 147 -2.75 -5.99 -12.30
C GLU A 147 -1.72 -7.09 -11.97
N PRO A 148 -0.40 -6.83 -11.97
CA PRO A 148 0.63 -7.73 -11.42
C PRO A 148 0.34 -8.29 -10.02
N ILE A 149 -0.17 -7.44 -9.13
CA ILE A 149 -0.45 -7.80 -7.74
C ILE A 149 -1.67 -8.72 -7.64
N GLU A 150 -2.70 -8.47 -8.45
CA GLU A 150 -3.86 -9.36 -8.55
C GLU A 150 -3.48 -10.74 -9.10
N ILE A 151 -2.57 -10.82 -10.06
CA ILE A 151 -2.02 -12.10 -10.54
C ILE A 151 -1.33 -12.84 -9.40
N ALA A 152 -0.45 -12.16 -8.66
CA ALA A 152 0.25 -12.77 -7.52
C ALA A 152 -0.72 -13.24 -6.42
N LYS A 153 -1.76 -12.46 -6.11
CA LYS A 153 -2.84 -12.84 -5.17
C LYS A 153 -3.57 -14.10 -5.61
N ARG A 154 -4.01 -14.17 -6.87
CA ARG A 154 -4.75 -15.32 -7.42
C ARG A 154 -3.94 -16.61 -7.36
N ASN A 155 -2.63 -16.51 -7.58
CA ASN A 155 -1.71 -17.64 -7.49
C ASN A 155 -1.22 -17.93 -6.06
N ASN A 156 -1.71 -17.20 -5.06
CA ASN A 156 -1.31 -17.30 -3.66
C ASN A 156 0.22 -17.12 -3.45
N TRP A 157 0.85 -16.29 -4.29
CA TRP A 157 2.26 -15.93 -4.17
C TRP A 157 2.45 -14.81 -3.16
N LEU A 158 3.64 -14.74 -2.56
CA LEU A 158 4.00 -13.61 -1.73
C LEU A 158 4.21 -12.39 -2.61
N TYR A 159 3.50 -11.30 -2.30
CA TYR A 159 3.60 -10.06 -3.05
C TYR A 159 3.70 -8.86 -2.13
N VAL A 160 4.23 -7.78 -2.70
CA VAL A 160 4.15 -6.47 -2.10
C VAL A 160 3.92 -5.42 -3.16
N GLN A 161 2.84 -4.67 -2.99
CA GLN A 161 2.59 -3.48 -3.78
C GLN A 161 3.55 -2.36 -3.36
N GLY A 162 4.41 -1.93 -4.28
CA GLY A 162 5.39 -0.88 -4.05
C GLY A 162 6.30 -0.63 -5.25
N ASP A 163 6.93 0.54 -5.24
CA ASP A 163 7.88 0.92 -6.27
C ASP A 163 9.22 0.18 -6.09
N ALA A 164 9.54 -0.70 -7.04
CA ALA A 164 10.81 -1.41 -7.06
C ALA A 164 11.95 -0.61 -7.70
N ARG A 165 11.68 0.59 -8.26
CA ARG A 165 12.69 1.42 -8.92
C ARG A 165 13.79 1.91 -7.98
N THR A 166 13.48 2.09 -6.70
CA THR A 166 14.49 2.46 -5.70
C THR A 166 14.87 1.25 -4.86
N ILE A 167 16.03 0.67 -5.15
CA ILE A 167 16.58 -0.51 -4.46
C ILE A 167 16.71 -0.27 -2.96
N LYS A 168 17.12 0.93 -2.56
CA LYS A 168 17.21 1.29 -1.14
C LYS A 168 15.86 1.19 -0.45
N LYS A 169 14.79 1.78 -1.03
CA LYS A 169 13.44 1.71 -0.44
C LYS A 169 12.91 0.28 -0.43
N LEU A 170 13.18 -0.50 -1.48
CA LEU A 170 12.83 -1.91 -1.57
C LEU A 170 13.44 -2.70 -0.42
N LEU A 171 14.77 -2.67 -0.29
CA LEU A 171 15.51 -3.44 0.70
C LEU A 171 15.21 -2.98 2.15
N GLN A 172 14.95 -1.68 2.35
CA GLN A 172 14.57 -1.09 3.65
C GLN A 172 13.17 -1.48 4.09
N LYS A 173 12.22 -1.51 3.15
CA LYS A 173 10.83 -1.89 3.39
C LYS A 173 10.69 -3.36 3.81
N TYR A 174 11.64 -4.21 3.44
CA TYR A 174 11.64 -5.66 3.72
C TYR A 174 12.66 -6.11 4.76
N ASP A 175 13.32 -5.17 5.46
CA ASP A 175 14.37 -5.46 6.47
C ASP A 175 15.53 -6.34 5.95
N ILE A 176 15.74 -6.38 4.63
CA ILE A 176 16.88 -7.04 3.97
C ILE A 176 18.17 -6.23 4.22
N LEU A 177 18.02 -4.94 4.54
CA LEU A 177 19.09 -3.95 4.60
C LEU A 177 20.13 -4.10 5.70
N LYS A 178 20.05 -5.10 6.58
CA LYS A 178 20.90 -5.01 7.78
C LYS A 178 22.39 -5.17 7.53
N ARG A 179 22.90 -5.75 6.41
CA ARG A 179 24.36 -5.95 6.28
C ARG A 179 25.06 -5.78 4.91
N ASN A 180 24.41 -5.84 3.74
CA ASN A 180 25.16 -6.12 2.48
C ASN A 180 24.86 -5.20 1.28
N VAL A 181 24.51 -3.93 1.47
CA VAL A 181 24.33 -2.98 0.34
C VAL A 181 25.40 -1.91 0.36
N VAL A 182 26.17 -1.84 -0.72
CA VAL A 182 27.24 -0.86 -0.92
C VAL A 182 26.85 0.05 -2.07
N SER A 183 26.80 1.37 -1.84
CA SER A 183 26.60 2.32 -2.94
C SER A 183 27.85 2.42 -3.80
N TYR A 184 27.68 2.45 -5.12
CA TYR A 184 28.74 2.68 -6.10
C TYR A 184 28.27 3.79 -7.06
N HIS A 185 28.99 4.90 -7.09
CA HIS A 185 28.68 6.13 -7.85
C HIS A 185 29.93 6.66 -8.56
N ASP A 186 29.81 7.57 -9.54
CA ASP A 186 30.91 7.96 -10.47
C ASP A 186 32.19 8.44 -9.77
N PHE A 187 32.07 9.09 -8.62
CA PHE A 187 33.23 9.51 -7.81
C PHE A 187 33.65 8.48 -6.74
N SER A 188 33.33 7.20 -6.94
CA SER A 188 33.74 6.17 -6.00
C SER A 188 35.25 6.04 -6.04
N LYS A 189 35.89 6.33 -4.91
CA LYS A 189 37.35 6.22 -4.78
C LYS A 189 37.77 4.79 -5.13
N LYS A 190 38.94 4.64 -5.77
CA LYS A 190 39.59 3.34 -6.09
C LYS A 190 39.58 2.34 -4.92
N GLY A 191 39.61 2.85 -3.68
CA GLY A 191 39.46 2.04 -2.47
C GLY A 191 38.15 1.24 -2.37
N ARG A 192 37.03 1.74 -2.91
CA ARG A 192 35.74 1.02 -2.91
C ARG A 192 35.68 -0.06 -3.99
N THR A 193 36.25 0.21 -5.16
CA THR A 193 36.45 -0.82 -6.20
C THR A 193 37.29 -1.97 -5.64
N ASN A 194 38.44 -1.65 -5.02
CA ASN A 194 39.30 -2.63 -4.35
C ASN A 194 38.60 -3.41 -3.22
N TYR A 195 37.73 -2.76 -2.45
CA TYR A 195 36.95 -3.42 -1.41
C TYR A 195 35.97 -4.45 -2.00
N ILE A 196 35.29 -4.09 -3.11
CA ILE A 196 34.34 -4.97 -3.80
C ILE A 196 35.07 -6.14 -4.46
N THR A 197 36.16 -5.86 -5.20
CA THR A 197 36.94 -6.91 -5.86
C THR A 197 37.62 -7.83 -4.86
N GLY A 198 38.13 -7.31 -3.74
CA GLY A 198 38.67 -8.15 -2.67
C GLY A 198 37.63 -9.09 -2.03
N LYS A 199 36.37 -8.68 -1.95
CA LYS A 199 35.27 -9.57 -1.52
C LYS A 199 34.92 -10.64 -2.56
N LEU A 200 34.93 -10.27 -3.84
CA LEU A 200 34.74 -11.22 -4.95
C LEU A 200 35.86 -12.27 -4.98
N GLU A 201 37.12 -11.85 -4.80
CA GLU A 201 38.29 -12.74 -4.68
C GLU A 201 38.22 -13.64 -3.44
N ALA A 202 37.60 -13.16 -2.35
CA ALA A 202 37.30 -13.98 -1.17
C ALA A 202 36.15 -14.98 -1.36
N GLY A 203 35.55 -15.03 -2.56
CA GLY A 203 34.48 -15.96 -2.92
C GLY A 203 33.07 -15.48 -2.58
N GLU A 204 32.87 -14.20 -2.22
CA GLU A 204 31.53 -13.65 -2.03
C GLU A 204 30.86 -13.39 -3.39
N ASN A 205 29.55 -13.66 -3.49
CA ASN A 205 28.76 -13.32 -4.67
C ASN A 205 28.20 -11.90 -4.51
N ILE A 206 28.50 -11.01 -5.46
CA ILE A 206 28.03 -9.62 -5.45
C ILE A 206 27.19 -9.36 -6.70
N ALA A 207 25.98 -8.83 -6.51
CA ALA A 207 25.14 -8.35 -7.59
C ALA A 207 25.31 -6.85 -7.78
N LEU A 208 25.72 -6.43 -8.98
CA LEU A 208 25.72 -5.04 -9.39
C LEU A 208 24.34 -4.67 -9.93
N VAL A 209 23.75 -3.61 -9.41
CA VAL A 209 22.41 -3.17 -9.80
C VAL A 209 22.41 -1.65 -10.01
N SER A 210 21.74 -1.21 -11.07
CA SER A 210 21.64 0.21 -11.46
C SER A 210 20.19 0.68 -11.39
N GLU A 211 19.96 1.91 -10.93
CA GLU A 211 18.63 2.55 -10.96
C GLU A 211 18.34 3.19 -12.32
N SER A 212 19.35 3.26 -13.22
CA SER A 212 19.26 3.90 -14.55
C SER A 212 19.07 2.90 -15.70
N GLY A 213 18.89 1.61 -15.42
CA GLY A 213 18.69 0.57 -16.43
C GLY A 213 19.70 -0.56 -16.31
N THR A 214 20.17 -1.08 -17.45
CA THR A 214 21.20 -2.14 -17.47
C THR A 214 22.51 -1.59 -16.88
N PRO A 215 23.10 -2.26 -15.87
CA PRO A 215 24.39 -1.88 -15.32
C PRO A 215 25.47 -1.69 -16.39
N ALA A 216 26.38 -0.74 -16.16
CA ALA A 216 27.51 -0.36 -17.01
C ALA A 216 27.20 0.37 -18.33
N ILE A 217 25.94 0.69 -18.63
CA ILE A 217 25.58 1.47 -19.83
C ILE A 217 25.58 2.98 -19.53
N GLN A 218 24.84 3.43 -18.52
CA GLN A 218 24.74 4.85 -18.13
C GLN A 218 25.01 5.04 -16.63
N ASP A 219 26.00 4.30 -16.13
CA ASP A 219 26.36 4.28 -14.72
C ASP A 219 27.84 3.86 -14.56
N PRO A 220 28.44 4.03 -13.37
CA PRO A 220 29.87 3.76 -13.16
C PRO A 220 30.21 2.27 -13.10
N GLY A 221 29.23 1.38 -13.30
CA GLY A 221 29.42 -0.06 -13.28
C GLY A 221 30.48 -0.55 -14.26
N PHE A 222 30.68 0.18 -15.36
CA PHE A 222 31.73 -0.09 -16.34
C PHE A 222 33.13 -0.22 -15.71
N GLU A 223 33.51 0.71 -14.83
CA GLU A 223 34.83 0.73 -14.20
C GLU A 223 35.05 -0.49 -13.30
N LEU A 224 33.99 -0.89 -12.58
CA LEU A 224 34.03 -2.06 -11.71
C LEU A 224 34.13 -3.36 -12.53
N ILE A 225 33.38 -3.46 -13.63
CA ILE A 225 33.44 -4.62 -14.52
C ILE A 225 34.82 -4.74 -15.16
N ASN A 226 35.40 -3.63 -15.63
CA ASN A 226 36.72 -3.63 -16.23
C ASN A 226 37.81 -4.06 -15.23
N GLU A 227 37.76 -3.55 -13.98
CA GLU A 227 38.68 -4.01 -12.92
C GLU A 227 38.47 -5.51 -12.59
N CYS A 228 37.23 -6.02 -12.64
CA CYS A 228 36.97 -7.45 -12.47
C CYS A 228 37.59 -8.27 -13.60
N ILE A 229 37.45 -7.83 -14.86
CA ILE A 229 38.06 -8.48 -16.03
C ILE A 229 39.58 -8.48 -15.92
N GLU A 230 40.20 -7.35 -15.57
CA GLU A 230 41.66 -7.23 -15.37
C GLU A 230 42.18 -8.20 -14.29
N ARG A 231 41.36 -8.47 -13.27
CA ARG A 231 41.67 -9.41 -12.17
C ARG A 231 41.27 -10.86 -12.45
N ASN A 232 40.77 -11.18 -13.65
CA ASN A 232 40.22 -12.48 -14.01
C ASN A 232 39.05 -12.94 -13.09
N ILE A 233 38.30 -11.99 -12.52
CA ILE A 233 37.08 -12.27 -11.77
C ILE A 233 35.95 -12.51 -12.77
N THR A 234 35.24 -13.62 -12.61
CA THR A 234 34.11 -13.96 -13.50
C THR A 234 32.96 -12.98 -13.29
N VAL A 235 32.62 -12.26 -14.36
CA VAL A 235 31.43 -11.41 -14.43
C VAL A 235 30.39 -12.10 -15.30
N THR A 236 29.15 -12.11 -14.84
CA THR A 236 28.00 -12.58 -15.63
C THR A 236 26.88 -11.53 -15.55
N VAL A 237 25.99 -11.56 -16.53
CA VAL A 237 24.85 -10.64 -16.62
C VAL A 237 23.58 -11.47 -16.75
N VAL A 238 22.51 -11.03 -16.09
CA VAL A 238 21.19 -11.61 -16.32
C VAL A 238 20.78 -11.27 -17.76
N PRO A 239 20.50 -12.27 -18.61
CA PRO A 239 20.24 -12.02 -20.02
C PRO A 239 18.96 -11.19 -20.19
N GLY A 240 19.07 -10.12 -20.96
CA GLY A 240 17.94 -9.28 -21.34
C GLY A 240 17.38 -9.65 -22.72
N PRO A 241 16.36 -8.93 -23.22
CA PRO A 241 15.80 -9.16 -24.55
C PRO A 241 16.78 -8.79 -25.71
N ASN A 242 17.94 -8.22 -25.40
CA ASN A 242 18.96 -7.82 -26.38
C ASN A 242 20.33 -8.41 -26.02
N ALA A 243 20.76 -9.42 -26.77
CA ALA A 243 22.04 -10.09 -26.58
C ALA A 243 23.26 -9.18 -26.83
N ALA A 244 23.14 -8.18 -27.71
CA ALA A 244 24.22 -7.24 -28.00
C ALA A 244 24.55 -6.36 -26.77
N ILE A 245 23.53 -5.96 -26.01
CA ILE A 245 23.73 -5.20 -24.76
C ILE A 245 24.41 -6.08 -23.70
N SER A 246 23.98 -7.34 -23.54
CA SER A 246 24.63 -8.28 -22.62
C SER A 246 26.09 -8.54 -23.00
N ALA A 247 26.37 -8.74 -24.29
CA ALA A 247 27.74 -8.92 -24.78
C ALA A 247 28.59 -7.66 -24.57
N LEU A 248 28.04 -6.47 -24.82
CA LEU A 248 28.74 -5.20 -24.58
C LEU A 248 29.14 -5.06 -23.11
N VAL A 249 28.21 -5.27 -22.18
CA VAL A 249 28.47 -5.22 -20.73
C VAL A 249 29.56 -6.22 -20.34
N LEU A 250 29.49 -7.46 -20.83
CA LEU A 250 30.48 -8.50 -20.48
C LEU A 250 31.84 -8.31 -21.15
N SER A 251 31.91 -7.60 -22.26
CA SER A 251 33.18 -7.36 -22.97
C SER A 251 34.10 -6.36 -22.27
N GLY A 252 33.58 -5.59 -21.30
CA GLY A 252 34.35 -4.51 -20.69
C GLY A 252 34.67 -3.38 -21.67
N LEU A 253 33.89 -3.24 -22.75
CA LEU A 253 34.02 -2.11 -23.68
C LEU A 253 33.25 -0.88 -23.16
N PRO A 254 33.79 0.33 -23.38
CA PRO A 254 33.17 1.55 -22.90
C PRO A 254 31.79 1.75 -23.53
N ALA A 255 30.75 1.78 -22.70
CA ALA A 255 29.35 1.96 -23.10
C ALA A 255 28.76 3.31 -22.66
N ASN A 256 29.60 4.19 -22.10
CA ASN A 256 29.22 5.49 -21.53
C ASN A 256 29.01 6.61 -22.57
N ASN A 257 29.38 6.40 -23.83
CA ASN A 257 29.22 7.37 -24.93
C ASN A 257 28.37 6.79 -26.06
N PHE A 258 27.05 6.72 -25.88
CA PHE A 258 26.14 6.56 -27.00
C PHE A 258 25.85 7.94 -27.60
N LEU A 259 26.12 8.10 -28.91
CA LEU A 259 25.79 9.28 -29.72
C LEU A 259 24.27 9.49 -29.81
#